data_AF-A0A959ZI85-F1
#
_entry.id   AF-A0A959ZI85-F1
#
_cell.length_a   1.000
_cell.length_b   1.000
_cell.length_c   1.000
_cell.angle_alpha   90.00
_cell.angle_beta   90.00
_cell.angle_gamma   90.00
#
_symmetry.space_group_name_H-M   'P 1'
#
loop_
_entity.id
_entity.type
_entity.pdbx_description
1 polymer ?
#
loop_
_entity_poly.entity_id
_entity_poly.type
_entity_poly.pdbx_seq_one_letter_code
_entity_poly.pdbx_strand_id
1 'polypeptide(L)'
;MTRFSGQPSRKTSLTGHTDEGDEVWIIRSISQKFYNCLGCHGPIEIGDEHVVVQYVGKYGGTEHSHWHQRCAEEILYSQIRGLRQVSARESTRDRLESRGRRPAGRRRRPR
;
A
#
# COMPACT_ATOMS: atom_id res chain seq x y z
N MET A 1 -6.78 0.95 21.27
CA MET A 1 -6.16 0.74 19.94
C MET A 1 -6.72 -0.55 19.36
N THR A 2 -7.51 -0.46 18.29
CA THR A 2 -8.20 -1.60 17.69
C THR A 2 -7.20 -2.37 16.82
N ARG A 3 -6.80 -3.58 17.23
CA ARG A 3 -6.01 -4.47 16.38
C ARG A 3 -6.94 -4.99 15.28
N PHE A 4 -6.72 -4.53 14.06
CA PHE A 4 -7.38 -5.11 12.89
C PHE A 4 -6.79 -6.51 12.65
N SER A 5 -7.63 -7.55 12.65
CA SER A 5 -7.20 -8.96 12.57
C SER A 5 -7.20 -9.55 11.15
N GLY A 6 -7.51 -8.74 10.13
CA GLY A 6 -7.53 -9.20 8.75
C GLY A 6 -6.14 -9.13 8.11
N GLN A 7 -5.78 -10.18 7.37
CA GLN A 7 -4.57 -10.21 6.55
C GLN A 7 -4.93 -10.10 5.05
N PRO A 8 -4.06 -9.48 4.24
CA PRO A 8 -4.23 -9.52 2.78
C PRO A 8 -4.02 -10.96 2.30
N SER A 9 -4.76 -11.34 1.25
CA SER A 9 -4.71 -12.68 0.67
C SER A 9 -4.63 -12.60 -0.86
N ARG A 10 -4.67 -13.74 -1.54
CA ARG A 10 -4.80 -13.76 -3.01
C ARG A 10 -6.08 -13.09 -3.52
N LYS A 11 -7.14 -13.05 -2.71
CA LYS A 11 -8.45 -12.51 -3.10
C LYS A 11 -8.74 -11.14 -2.50
N THR A 12 -8.00 -10.75 -1.47
CA THR A 12 -8.28 -9.55 -0.67
C THR A 12 -7.03 -8.71 -0.44
N SER A 13 -7.20 -7.41 -0.37
CA SER A 13 -6.18 -6.46 0.08
C SER A 13 -6.72 -5.65 1.24
N LEU A 14 -5.85 -4.90 1.92
CA LEU A 14 -6.28 -3.94 2.93
C LEU A 14 -6.07 -2.52 2.41
N THR A 15 -6.93 -1.60 2.83
CA THR A 15 -6.78 -0.18 2.52
C THR A 15 -7.21 0.69 3.70
N GLY A 16 -6.63 1.87 3.79
CA GLY A 16 -6.97 2.91 4.77
C GLY A 16 -6.22 4.19 4.43
N HIS A 17 -6.02 5.06 5.41
CA HIS A 17 -5.29 6.31 5.22
C HIS A 17 -4.22 6.53 6.29
N THR A 18 -3.14 7.23 5.95
CA THR A 18 -2.19 7.76 6.94
C THR A 18 -2.78 8.96 7.68
N ASP A 19 -2.09 9.41 8.73
CA ASP A 19 -2.45 10.65 9.44
C ASP A 19 -2.32 11.89 8.56
N GLU A 20 -1.40 11.88 7.58
CA GLU A 20 -1.28 12.95 6.58
C GLU A 20 -2.41 12.91 5.54
N GLY A 21 -3.18 11.83 5.47
CA GLY A 21 -4.32 11.67 4.56
C GLY A 21 -3.98 11.01 3.22
N ASP A 22 -2.82 10.36 3.10
CA ASP A 22 -2.48 9.55 1.93
C ASP A 22 -3.21 8.21 1.98
N GLU A 23 -3.66 7.70 0.83
CA GLU A 23 -4.27 6.36 0.78
C GLU A 23 -3.17 5.31 0.92
N VAL A 24 -3.40 4.32 1.77
CA VAL A 24 -2.49 3.18 1.96
C VAL A 24 -3.17 1.93 1.46
N TRP A 25 -2.42 1.10 0.74
CA TRP A 25 -2.85 -0.18 0.21
C TRP A 25 -1.85 -1.26 0.60
N ILE A 26 -2.32 -2.31 1.28
CA ILE A 26 -1.48 -3.42 1.73
C ILE A 26 -1.88 -4.67 0.94
N ILE A 27 -0.94 -5.20 0.17
CA ILE A 27 -1.19 -6.17 -0.89
C ILE A 27 -0.26 -7.36 -0.72
N ARG A 28 -0.83 -8.57 -0.65
CA ARG A 28 -0.04 -9.80 -0.64
C ARG A 28 0.70 -9.96 -1.97
N SER A 29 1.98 -10.28 -1.91
CA SER A 29 2.83 -10.54 -3.08
C SER A 29 3.76 -11.74 -2.85
N ILE A 30 4.39 -12.20 -3.93
CA ILE A 30 5.50 -13.16 -3.90
C ILE A 30 6.67 -12.47 -4.55
N SER A 31 7.82 -12.46 -3.87
CA SER A 31 8.96 -11.69 -4.32
C SER A 31 9.57 -12.26 -5.61
N GLN A 32 9.83 -11.36 -6.56
CA GLN A 32 10.50 -11.68 -7.82
C GLN A 32 11.98 -11.27 -7.82
N LYS A 33 12.42 -10.55 -6.76
CA LYS A 33 13.76 -10.00 -6.59
C LYS A 33 14.13 -10.00 -5.11
N PHE A 34 15.36 -9.67 -4.77
CA PHE A 34 15.72 -9.40 -3.38
C PHE A 34 15.25 -8.01 -2.95
N TYR A 35 14.61 -7.94 -1.79
CA TYR A 35 14.24 -6.70 -1.12
C TYR A 35 14.66 -6.75 0.35
N ASN A 36 14.70 -5.58 0.99
CA ASN A 36 14.82 -5.50 2.44
C ASN A 36 13.50 -5.02 3.02
N CYS A 37 13.04 -5.72 4.06
CA CYS A 37 11.86 -5.33 4.80
C CYS A 37 12.08 -3.96 5.46
N LEU A 38 11.15 -3.01 5.27
CA LEU A 38 11.29 -1.69 5.86
C LEU A 38 11.11 -1.67 7.39
N GLY A 39 10.52 -2.72 7.98
CA GLY A 39 10.31 -2.82 9.42
C GLY A 39 11.50 -3.37 10.20
N CYS A 40 12.07 -4.49 9.75
CA CYS A 40 13.18 -5.16 10.45
C CYS A 40 14.52 -5.07 9.71
N HIS A 41 14.56 -4.47 8.51
CA HIS A 41 15.71 -4.44 7.59
C HIS A 41 16.25 -5.82 7.18
N GLY A 42 15.56 -6.91 7.55
CA GLY A 42 15.89 -8.26 7.14
C GLY A 42 15.56 -8.52 5.66
N PRO A 43 16.21 -9.54 5.06
CA PRO A 43 16.00 -9.87 3.66
C PRO A 43 14.59 -10.43 3.42
N ILE A 44 14.06 -10.12 2.24
CA ILE A 44 12.93 -10.78 1.59
C ILE A 44 13.51 -11.40 0.32
N GLU A 45 13.69 -12.71 0.34
CA GLU A 45 14.35 -13.46 -0.72
C GLU A 45 13.40 -13.69 -1.91
N ILE A 46 13.94 -14.11 -3.04
CA ILE A 46 13.14 -14.47 -4.21
C ILE A 46 12.26 -15.67 -3.86
N GLY A 47 10.95 -15.57 -4.14
CA GLY A 47 9.97 -16.59 -3.79
C GLY A 47 9.28 -16.38 -2.43
N ASP A 48 9.79 -15.46 -1.60
CA ASP A 48 9.17 -15.18 -0.30
C ASP A 48 7.81 -14.50 -0.45
N GLU A 49 6.87 -14.96 0.37
CA GLU A 49 5.61 -14.25 0.59
C GLU A 49 5.87 -13.01 1.44
N HIS A 50 5.39 -11.87 0.95
CA HIS A 50 5.54 -10.59 1.63
C HIS A 50 4.36 -9.69 1.29
N VAL A 51 4.28 -8.53 1.93
CA VAL A 51 3.31 -7.50 1.58
C VAL A 51 3.99 -6.31 0.93
N VAL A 52 3.39 -5.84 -0.16
CA VAL A 52 3.72 -4.55 -0.77
C VAL A 52 2.76 -3.53 -0.19
N VAL A 53 3.33 -2.48 0.38
CA VAL A 53 2.59 -1.35 0.92
C VAL A 53 2.72 -0.22 -0.09
N GLN A 54 1.63 0.12 -0.77
CA GLN A 54 1.56 1.18 -1.76
C GLN A 54 0.83 2.39 -1.15
N TYR A 55 1.52 3.52 -1.15
CA TYR A 55 1.00 4.83 -0.83
C TYR A 55 0.52 5.51 -2.10
N VAL A 56 -0.65 6.14 -2.03
CA VAL A 56 -1.18 7.04 -3.03
C VAL A 56 -1.28 8.41 -2.40
N GLY A 57 -0.41 9.32 -2.82
CA GLY A 57 -0.31 10.64 -2.21
C GLY A 57 -1.59 11.44 -2.44
N LYS A 58 -2.09 12.13 -1.41
CA LYS A 58 -3.20 13.07 -1.54
C LYS A 58 -2.90 14.18 -2.53
N TYR A 59 -1.61 14.50 -2.71
CA TYR A 59 -1.11 15.47 -3.67
C TYR A 59 -0.77 14.89 -5.05
N GLY A 60 -1.03 13.61 -5.26
CA GLY A 60 -0.65 12.85 -6.45
C GLY A 60 0.67 12.10 -6.24
N GLY A 61 0.93 11.15 -7.14
CA GLY A 61 2.06 10.24 -7.06
C GLY A 61 1.74 8.95 -6.30
N THR A 62 2.59 7.95 -6.52
CA THR A 62 2.49 6.66 -5.85
C THR A 62 3.89 6.19 -5.45
N GLU A 63 4.01 5.67 -4.23
CA GLU A 63 5.26 5.11 -3.69
C GLU A 63 4.99 3.76 -3.06
N HIS A 64 5.90 2.80 -3.17
CA HIS A 64 5.73 1.51 -2.50
C HIS A 64 6.94 1.09 -1.70
N SER A 65 6.69 0.24 -0.71
CA SER A 65 7.70 -0.42 0.10
C SER A 65 7.37 -1.90 0.29
N HIS A 66 8.40 -2.70 0.57
CA HIS A 66 8.28 -4.14 0.77
C HIS A 66 8.44 -4.46 2.25
N TRP A 67 7.55 -5.30 2.77
CA TRP A 67 7.51 -5.66 4.18
C TRP A 67 7.27 -7.15 4.34
N HIS A 68 7.91 -7.78 5.32
CA HIS A 68 7.38 -9.03 5.85
C HIS A 68 5.98 -8.78 6.39
N GLN A 69 5.09 -9.76 6.21
CA GLN A 69 3.70 -9.65 6.64
C GLN A 69 3.59 -9.32 8.14
N ARG A 70 4.38 -10.01 8.96
CA ARG A 70 4.41 -9.80 10.41
C ARG A 70 4.88 -8.37 10.78
N CYS A 71 5.94 -7.87 10.13
CA CYS A 71 6.45 -6.53 10.40
C CYS A 71 5.42 -5.46 10.05
N ALA A 72 4.71 -5.61 8.93
CA ALA A 72 3.64 -4.69 8.56
C ALA A 72 2.49 -4.72 9.58
N GLU A 73 2.08 -5.90 10.05
CA GLU A 73 1.01 -6.05 11.04
C GLU A 73 1.39 -5.42 12.39
N GLU A 74 2.61 -5.67 12.87
CA GLU A 74 3.07 -5.19 14.17
C GLU A 74 3.35 -3.67 14.19
N ILE A 75 3.92 -3.14 13.11
CA ILE A 75 4.41 -1.75 13.06
C ILE A 75 3.46 -0.84 12.31
N LEU A 76 3.04 -1.22 11.10
CA LEU A 76 2.35 -0.33 10.17
C LEU A 76 0.84 -0.27 10.42
N TYR A 77 0.18 -1.40 10.68
CA TYR A 77 -1.30 -1.44 10.70
C TYR A 77 -1.89 -0.54 11.80
N SER A 78 -1.17 -0.38 12.91
CA SER A 78 -1.56 0.49 14.02
C SER A 78 -1.58 1.98 13.67
N GLN A 79 -0.88 2.36 12.60
CA GLN A 79 -0.76 3.74 12.11
C GLN A 79 -1.77 4.07 11.01
N ILE A 80 -2.50 3.08 10.49
CA ILE A 80 -3.46 3.27 9.40
C ILE A 80 -4.86 3.50 9.95
N ARG A 81 -5.44 4.65 9.61
CA ARG A 81 -6.83 4.98 9.96
C ARG A 81 -7.81 4.30 9.01
N GLY A 82 -8.91 3.80 9.59
CA GLY A 82 -10.01 3.21 8.84
C GLY A 82 -9.61 1.98 8.04
N LEU A 83 -8.62 1.23 8.52
CA LEU A 83 -8.13 0.01 7.87
C LEU A 83 -9.29 -0.97 7.65
N ARG A 84 -9.50 -1.35 6.39
CA ARG A 84 -10.58 -2.25 5.97
C ARG A 84 -10.10 -3.20 4.89
N GLN A 85 -10.77 -4.34 4.79
CA GLN A 85 -10.52 -5.31 3.74
C GLN A 85 -11.32 -4.97 2.47
N VAL A 86 -10.69 -5.17 1.32
CA VAL A 86 -11.23 -4.92 -0.02
C VAL A 86 -10.85 -6.05 -0.97
N SER A 87 -11.48 -6.09 -2.15
CA SER A 87 -11.08 -7.06 -3.18
C SER A 87 -9.67 -6.74 -3.69
N ALA A 88 -8.85 -7.77 -3.93
CA ALA A 88 -7.54 -7.61 -4.56
C ALA A 88 -7.62 -7.01 -5.98
N ARG A 89 -8.81 -7.02 -6.61
CA ARG A 89 -9.03 -6.33 -7.89
C ARG A 89 -9.00 -4.82 -7.77
N GLU A 90 -9.17 -4.26 -6.58
CA GLU A 90 -9.12 -2.81 -6.33
C GLU A 90 -7.70 -2.28 -6.19
N SER A 91 -6.76 -3.15 -5.86
CA SER A 91 -5.36 -2.84 -5.59
C SER A 91 -4.43 -3.19 -6.76
N THR A 92 -4.96 -3.34 -7.98
CA THR A 92 -4.12 -3.55 -9.16
C THR A 92 -3.26 -2.32 -9.43
N ARG A 93 -2.03 -2.53 -9.94
CA ARG A 93 -1.09 -1.44 -10.24
C ARG A 93 -1.75 -0.31 -11.04
N ASP A 94 -2.43 -0.65 -12.14
CA ASP A 94 -3.07 0.34 -13.01
C ASP A 94 -4.14 1.19 -12.28
N ARG A 95 -4.88 0.59 -11.33
CA ARG A 95 -5.87 1.31 -10.53
C ARG A 95 -5.20 2.23 -9.52
N LEU A 96 -4.16 1.75 -8.83
CA LEU A 96 -3.43 2.55 -7.85
C LEU A 96 -2.68 3.72 -8.51
N GLU A 97 -2.04 3.47 -9.65
CA GLU A 97 -1.45 4.53 -10.47
C GLU A 97 -2.52 5.53 -10.95
N SER A 98 -3.68 5.06 -11.40
CA SER A 98 -4.79 5.94 -11.80
C SER A 98 -5.28 6.83 -10.65
N ARG A 99 -5.34 6.31 -9.42
CA ARG A 99 -5.66 7.08 -8.22
C ARG A 99 -4.60 8.14 -7.90
N GLY A 100 -3.33 7.80 -8.10
CA GLY A 100 -2.21 8.74 -7.91
C GLY A 100 -2.08 9.77 -9.03
N ARG A 101 -2.75 9.57 -10.17
CA ARG A 101 -2.81 10.56 -11.25
C ARG A 101 -3.76 11.68 -10.84
N ARG A 102 -3.20 12.86 -10.57
CA ARG A 102 -4.00 14.09 -10.64
C ARG A 102 -4.25 14.46 -12.10
N PRO A 103 -5.47 14.89 -12.47
CA PRO A 103 -5.65 15.60 -13.72
C PRO A 103 -4.67 16.78 -13.72
N ALA A 104 -3.86 16.92 -14.77
CA ALA A 104 -3.06 18.13 -14.96
C ALA A 104 -4.03 19.31 -14.83
N GLY A 105 -3.82 20.16 -13.82
CA GLY A 105 -4.69 21.30 -13.55
C GLY A 105 -4.97 21.99 -14.87
N ARG A 106 -6.25 22.06 -15.26
CA ARG A 106 -6.69 22.67 -16.51
C ARG A 106 -6.05 24.06 -16.54
N ARG A 107 -4.98 24.26 -17.30
CA ARG A 107 -4.38 25.59 -17.48
C ARG A 107 -5.53 26.44 -18.00
N ARG A 108 -6.09 27.30 -17.16
CA ARG A 108 -7.09 28.28 -17.58
C ARG A 108 -6.36 29.16 -18.60
N ARG A 109 -6.59 28.92 -19.88
CA ARG A 109 -6.14 29.84 -20.93
C ARG A 109 -6.76 31.20 -20.58
N PRO A 110 -5.96 32.27 -20.43
CA PRO A 110 -6.51 33.61 -20.40
C PRO A 110 -7.27 33.83 -21.72
N ARG A 111 -8.48 34.39 -21.64
CA ARG A 111 -9.17 34.95 -22.80
C ARG A 111 -8.54 36.28 -23.16
#